data_AF-A0A845JQV1-F1
#
_entry.id   AF-A0A845JQV1-F1
#
_cell.length_a   1.000
_cell.length_b   1.000
_cell.length_c   1.000
_cell.angle_alpha   90.00
_cell.angle_beta   90.00
_cell.angle_gamma   90.00
#
_symmetry.space_group_name_H-M   'P 1'
#
loop_
_entity.id
_entity.type
_entity.pdbx_description
1 polymer ?
#
loop_
_entity_poly.entity_id
_entity_poly.type
_entity_poly.pdbx_seq_one_letter_code
_entity_poly.pdbx_strand_id
1 'polypeptide(L)'
;MSFKKILILFLLFYNFAAPCWGKGEKGKLVLFKKIESRKEMYMAGRLCDIYFAIEKDQDKVAMNNMRNRFCVGEYSLVLYGPPGTTVTIYGQYFYGKDRGYFTLTKTDDRKVSIGNFKSFEDQRWMVSMANKKNGGFESYFHAGPGFSRNFSSIKWNEIP
;
A
#
# COMPACT_ATOMS: atom_id res chain seq x y z
N MET A 1 -49.75 -6.62 33.07
CA MET A 1 -49.02 -7.07 31.86
C MET A 1 -47.81 -7.88 32.33
N SER A 2 -47.72 -9.15 31.93
CA SER A 2 -46.88 -10.17 32.58
C SER A 2 -45.37 -9.99 32.34
N PHE A 3 -44.59 -10.06 33.42
CA PHE A 3 -43.13 -9.97 33.50
C PHE A 3 -42.38 -10.95 32.56
N LYS A 4 -43.08 -11.96 32.02
CA LYS A 4 -42.53 -12.98 31.11
C LYS A 4 -42.33 -12.51 29.66
N LYS A 5 -42.94 -11.39 29.24
CA LYS A 5 -42.79 -10.90 27.85
C LYS A 5 -41.58 -10.00 27.61
N ILE A 6 -40.91 -9.53 28.66
CA ILE A 6 -39.76 -8.61 28.55
C ILE A 6 -38.44 -9.37 28.30
N LEU A 7 -38.35 -10.65 28.71
CA LEU A 7 -37.12 -11.43 28.59
C LEU A 7 -36.83 -11.91 27.16
N ILE A 8 -37.85 -12.00 26.29
CA ILE A 8 -37.71 -12.51 24.91
C ILE A 8 -37.21 -11.41 23.95
N LEU A 9 -37.39 -10.12 24.29
CA LEU A 9 -36.93 -9.02 23.44
C LEU A 9 -35.42 -8.75 23.56
N PHE A 10 -34.75 -9.24 24.60
CA PHE A 10 -33.30 -9.06 24.79
C PHE A 10 -32.42 -10.08 24.05
N LEU A 11 -33.00 -11.18 23.56
CA LEU A 11 -32.24 -12.23 22.85
C LEU A 11 -32.08 -11.97 21.34
N LEU A 12 -32.77 -10.98 20.77
CA LEU A 12 -32.68 -10.66 19.33
C LEU A 12 -31.58 -9.64 18.97
N PHE A 13 -30.89 -9.05 19.95
CA PHE A 13 -29.77 -8.13 19.70
C PHE A 13 -28.37 -8.77 19.87
N TYR A 14 -28.29 -10.06 20.16
CA TYR A 14 -27.01 -10.77 20.37
C TYR A 14 -26.32 -11.28 19.09
N ASN A 15 -26.83 -10.92 17.91
CA ASN A 15 -26.21 -11.22 16.61
C ASN A 15 -25.64 -9.95 15.93
N PHE A 16 -25.23 -8.95 16.70
CA PHE A 16 -24.11 -8.15 16.21
C PHE A 16 -22.89 -9.05 16.29
N ALA A 17 -22.54 -9.63 15.15
CA ALA A 17 -21.19 -10.11 14.90
C ALA A 17 -20.26 -9.04 15.47
N ALA A 18 -19.62 -9.35 16.60
CA ALA A 18 -18.58 -8.49 17.12
C ALA A 18 -17.66 -8.23 15.93
N PRO A 19 -17.39 -6.97 15.55
CA PRO A 19 -16.37 -6.75 14.55
C PRO A 19 -15.14 -7.42 15.16
N CYS A 20 -14.69 -8.51 14.54
CA CYS A 20 -13.42 -9.12 14.88
C CYS A 20 -12.39 -8.03 14.62
N TRP A 21 -12.15 -7.21 15.64
CA TRP A 21 -10.98 -6.36 15.73
C TRP A 21 -9.86 -7.37 15.95
N GLY A 22 -9.50 -8.06 14.87
CA GLY A 22 -8.25 -8.77 14.78
C GLY A 22 -7.20 -7.77 15.26
N LYS A 23 -6.28 -8.26 16.10
CA LYS A 23 -5.02 -7.58 16.35
C LYS A 23 -4.21 -7.60 15.05
N GLY A 24 -4.74 -6.95 14.02
CA GLY A 24 -4.13 -6.80 12.73
C GLY A 24 -2.89 -5.95 12.93
N GLU A 25 -1.84 -6.31 12.21
CA GLU A 25 -0.63 -5.50 12.16
C GLU A 25 -1.04 -4.07 11.77
N LYS A 26 -0.50 -3.06 12.47
CA LYS A 26 -0.82 -1.66 12.15
C LYS A 26 -0.45 -1.40 10.69
N GLY A 27 -1.33 -0.67 9.98
CA GLY A 27 -1.12 -0.39 8.57
C GLY A 27 0.21 0.34 8.35
N LYS A 28 1.02 -0.14 7.41
CA LYS A 28 2.34 0.42 7.12
C LYS A 28 2.74 0.08 5.70
N LEU A 29 3.26 1.06 4.98
CA LEU A 29 3.88 0.88 3.67
C LEU A 29 5.39 0.93 3.83
N VAL A 30 6.07 -0.06 3.28
CA VAL A 30 7.52 -0.10 3.22
C VAL A 30 7.95 -0.10 1.76
N LEU A 31 8.81 0.84 1.40
CA LEU A 31 9.35 0.99 0.05
C LEU A 31 10.84 0.64 0.07
N PHE A 32 11.26 -0.14 -0.91
CA PHE A 32 12.64 -0.54 -1.09
C PHE A 32 13.12 -0.07 -2.44
N LYS A 33 14.30 0.56 -2.48
CA LYS A 33 14.94 0.95 -3.73
C LYS A 33 16.01 -0.07 -4.09
N LYS A 34 15.85 -0.75 -5.22
CA LYS A 34 16.90 -1.60 -5.79
C LYS A 34 17.80 -0.74 -6.66
N ILE A 35 19.02 -0.49 -6.19
CA ILE A 35 20.02 0.29 -6.92
C ILE A 35 20.56 -0.52 -8.10
N GLU A 36 20.68 0.13 -9.27
CA GLU A 36 20.98 -0.56 -10.53
C GLU A 36 22.47 -0.72 -10.83
N SER A 37 23.35 0.10 -10.25
CA SER A 37 24.79 0.09 -10.58
C SER A 37 25.71 -0.05 -9.37
N ARG A 38 26.85 -0.73 -9.57
CA ARG A 38 27.92 -0.85 -8.57
C ARG A 38 28.45 0.52 -8.11
N LYS A 39 28.50 1.50 -9.03
CA LYS A 39 28.94 2.88 -8.75
C LYS A 39 27.98 3.59 -7.78
N GLU A 40 26.68 3.42 -7.99
CA GLU A 40 25.66 3.99 -7.10
C GLU A 40 25.56 3.25 -5.77
N MET A 41 25.91 1.95 -5.73
CA MET A 41 26.01 1.17 -4.51
C MET A 41 27.06 1.72 -3.53
N TYR A 42 28.16 2.32 -4.03
CA TYR A 42 29.15 3.00 -3.18
C TYR A 42 28.63 4.34 -2.59
N MET A 43 27.61 4.93 -3.20
CA MET A 43 26.94 6.16 -2.74
C MET A 43 25.70 5.86 -1.87
N ALA A 44 25.16 4.65 -1.99
CA ALA A 44 24.06 4.12 -1.20
C ALA A 44 24.38 4.10 0.30
N GLY A 45 23.49 4.60 1.14
CA GLY A 45 23.70 4.69 2.59
C GLY A 45 24.62 5.82 3.05
N ARG A 46 25.28 6.55 2.12
CA ARG A 46 25.98 7.81 2.42
C ARG A 46 25.20 9.04 2.00
N LEU A 47 24.52 8.96 0.85
CA LEU A 47 23.83 10.11 0.24
C LEU A 47 22.35 9.84 -0.03
N CYS A 48 21.87 8.60 0.12
CA CYS A 48 20.49 8.26 -0.17
C CYS A 48 19.95 7.13 0.70
N ASP A 49 18.67 7.27 1.00
CA ASP A 49 17.84 6.25 1.65
C ASP A 49 17.40 5.22 0.60
N ILE A 50 17.53 3.94 0.92
CA ILE A 50 17.05 2.81 0.09
C ILE A 50 15.83 2.12 0.71
N TYR A 51 15.41 2.59 1.87
CA TYR A 51 14.34 2.04 2.68
C TYR A 51 13.49 3.19 3.21
N PHE A 52 12.18 3.11 3.04
CA PHE A 52 11.25 4.12 3.53
C PHE A 52 10.05 3.43 4.16
N ALA A 53 9.83 3.64 5.45
CA ALA A 53 8.65 3.18 6.16
C ALA A 53 7.69 4.37 6.36
N ILE A 54 6.44 4.19 5.97
CA ILE A 54 5.39 5.19 6.08
C ILE A 54 4.23 4.52 6.80
N GLU A 55 3.91 5.01 7.99
CA GLU A 55 2.79 4.50 8.77
C GLU A 55 1.46 4.91 8.11
N LYS A 56 0.41 4.11 8.34
CA LYS A 56 -0.94 4.41 7.84
C LYS A 56 -1.36 5.82 8.25
N ASP A 57 -2.10 6.48 7.35
CA ASP A 57 -2.64 7.84 7.50
C ASP A 57 -1.57 8.94 7.58
N GLN A 58 -0.28 8.59 7.39
CA GLN A 58 0.79 9.57 7.19
C GLN A 58 1.01 9.85 5.71
N ASP A 59 0.07 10.56 5.11
CA ASP A 59 0.17 11.03 3.74
C ASP A 59 1.50 11.79 3.50
N LYS A 60 2.08 11.58 2.31
CA LYS A 60 3.32 12.24 1.88
C LYS A 60 3.05 13.01 0.60
N VAL A 61 2.86 14.32 0.70
CA VAL A 61 2.71 15.21 -0.45
C VAL A 61 3.97 15.25 -1.33
N ALA A 62 5.15 15.04 -0.73
CA ALA A 62 6.42 14.99 -1.43
C ALA A 62 7.44 14.09 -0.71
N MET A 63 8.09 13.23 -1.50
CA MET A 63 9.14 12.30 -1.03
C MET A 63 10.49 12.66 -1.66
N ASN A 64 11.03 13.81 -1.28
CA ASN A 64 12.23 14.39 -1.90
C ASN A 64 13.47 13.49 -1.78
N ASN A 65 13.62 12.80 -0.65
CA ASN A 65 14.69 11.85 -0.40
C ASN A 65 14.63 10.61 -1.32
N MET A 66 13.46 10.26 -1.86
CA MET A 66 13.31 9.14 -2.79
C MET A 66 13.87 9.47 -4.18
N ARG A 67 13.70 10.70 -4.67
CA ARG A 67 14.15 11.10 -6.01
C ARG A 67 15.59 11.59 -6.05
N ASN A 68 16.47 10.93 -5.31
CA ASN A 68 17.89 11.25 -5.36
C ASN A 68 18.49 10.83 -6.71
N ARG A 69 18.93 11.83 -7.50
CA ARG A 69 19.59 11.64 -8.80
C ARG A 69 20.88 10.82 -8.74
N PHE A 70 21.51 10.72 -7.57
CA PHE A 70 22.74 9.98 -7.35
C PHE A 70 22.50 8.51 -7.01
N CYS A 71 21.24 8.11 -6.81
CA CYS A 71 20.85 6.74 -6.51
C CYS A 71 19.62 6.39 -7.34
N VAL A 72 19.82 5.98 -8.58
CA VAL A 72 18.76 5.58 -9.49
C VAL A 72 18.45 4.11 -9.27
N GLY A 73 17.17 3.77 -9.30
CA GLY A 73 16.74 2.41 -9.06
C GLY A 73 15.24 2.25 -9.12
N GLU A 74 14.84 1.01 -9.36
CA GLU A 74 13.43 0.62 -9.32
C GLU A 74 12.99 0.39 -7.88
N TYR A 75 11.78 0.85 -7.58
CA TYR A 75 11.14 0.62 -6.30
C TYR A 75 10.37 -0.69 -6.30
N SER A 76 10.39 -1.34 -5.15
CA SER A 76 9.43 -2.36 -4.75
C SER A 76 8.75 -1.92 -3.45
N LEU A 77 7.65 -2.58 -3.10
CA LEU A 77 6.91 -2.27 -1.89
C LEU A 77 6.45 -3.49 -1.13
N VAL A 78 6.20 -3.29 0.15
CA VAL A 78 5.47 -4.20 1.03
C VAL A 78 4.43 -3.41 1.80
N LEU A 79 3.17 -3.82 1.71
CA LEU A 79 2.04 -3.25 2.42
C LEU A 79 1.60 -4.19 3.55
N TYR A 80 1.56 -3.65 4.76
CA TYR A 80 1.07 -4.27 5.98
C TYR A 80 -0.25 -3.63 6.39
N GLY A 81 -1.06 -4.35 7.17
CA GLY A 81 -2.37 -3.87 7.63
C GLY A 81 -3.43 -4.97 7.65
N PRO A 82 -4.63 -4.66 8.18
CA PRO A 82 -5.81 -5.50 7.98
C PRO A 82 -6.33 -5.45 6.53
N PRO A 83 -7.26 -6.34 6.14
CA PRO A 83 -8.05 -6.22 4.93
C PRO A 83 -8.66 -4.81 4.79
N GLY A 84 -8.77 -4.31 3.56
CA GLY A 84 -9.23 -2.95 3.26
C GLY A 84 -8.15 -1.87 3.40
N THR A 85 -6.95 -2.20 3.91
CA THR A 85 -5.83 -1.24 3.91
C THR A 85 -5.48 -0.86 2.47
N THR A 86 -5.68 0.43 2.16
CA THR A 86 -5.56 0.98 0.81
C THR A 86 -4.51 2.08 0.78
N VAL A 87 -3.64 2.06 -0.22
CA VAL A 87 -2.65 3.10 -0.47
C VAL A 87 -2.51 3.37 -1.96
N THR A 88 -2.33 4.64 -2.32
CA THR A 88 -2.00 5.07 -3.68
C THR A 88 -0.63 5.74 -3.71
N ILE A 89 0.21 5.27 -4.62
CA ILE A 89 1.57 5.78 -4.86
C ILE A 89 1.57 6.50 -6.20
N TYR A 90 2.07 7.73 -6.22
CA TYR A 90 2.09 8.58 -7.40
C TYR A 90 3.50 8.79 -7.91
N GLY A 91 3.66 8.78 -9.24
CA GLY A 91 4.90 9.12 -9.93
C GLY A 91 5.19 10.62 -9.95
N GLN A 92 4.27 11.44 -9.45
CA GLN A 92 4.36 12.90 -9.36
C GLN A 92 4.17 13.39 -7.92
N TYR A 93 4.76 14.55 -7.62
CA TYR A 93 4.54 15.25 -6.37
C TYR A 93 3.08 15.71 -6.26
N PHE A 94 2.63 15.98 -5.04
CA PHE A 94 1.30 16.54 -4.75
C PHE A 94 0.15 15.73 -5.35
N TYR A 95 0.31 14.39 -5.41
CA TYR A 95 -0.70 13.45 -5.92
C TYR A 95 -1.07 13.66 -7.40
N GLY A 96 -0.18 14.27 -8.18
CA GLY A 96 -0.38 14.40 -9.62
C GLY A 96 -0.46 13.03 -10.32
N LYS A 97 -1.36 12.91 -11.31
CA LYS A 97 -1.65 11.64 -11.99
C LYS A 97 -0.88 11.47 -13.32
N ASP A 98 -0.36 12.56 -13.89
CA ASP A 98 0.24 12.57 -15.24
C ASP A 98 1.52 11.72 -15.38
N ARG A 99 2.19 11.41 -14.26
CA ARG A 99 3.36 10.51 -14.23
C ARG A 99 3.04 9.10 -13.73
N GLY A 100 1.77 8.71 -13.84
CA GLY A 100 1.27 7.42 -13.42
C GLY A 100 1.04 7.33 -11.92
N TYR A 101 0.20 6.38 -11.53
CA TYR A 101 -0.09 6.04 -10.15
C TYR A 101 -0.45 4.56 -10.01
N PHE A 102 -0.24 4.04 -8.81
CA PHE A 102 -0.56 2.67 -8.45
C PHE A 102 -1.34 2.65 -7.15
N THR A 103 -2.56 2.13 -7.20
CA THR A 103 -3.42 1.92 -6.04
C THR A 103 -3.39 0.46 -5.66
N LEU A 104 -3.26 0.18 -4.37
CA LEU A 104 -3.21 -1.17 -3.81
C LEU A 104 -4.10 -1.27 -2.58
N THR A 105 -5.02 -2.23 -2.60
CA THR A 105 -5.95 -2.55 -1.51
C THR A 105 -5.77 -3.98 -1.08
N LYS A 106 -5.53 -4.22 0.20
CA LYS A 106 -5.42 -5.58 0.76
C LYS A 106 -6.79 -6.25 0.86
N THR A 107 -6.87 -7.54 0.53
CA THR A 107 -8.10 -8.33 0.68
C THR A 107 -8.04 -9.34 1.83
N ASP A 108 -6.85 -9.54 2.43
CA ASP A 108 -6.65 -10.38 3.60
C ASP A 108 -5.70 -9.71 4.63
N ASP A 109 -5.45 -10.37 5.77
CA ASP A 109 -4.54 -9.91 6.82
C ASP A 109 -3.05 -10.11 6.51
N ARG A 110 -2.69 -10.74 5.39
CA ARG A 110 -1.30 -11.09 5.08
C ARG A 110 -0.63 -9.95 4.35
N LYS A 111 0.66 -9.70 4.64
CA LYS A 111 1.41 -8.65 3.93
C LYS A 111 1.39 -8.88 2.40
N VAL A 112 1.33 -7.78 1.65
CA VAL A 112 1.37 -7.80 0.19
C VAL A 112 2.68 -7.19 -0.28
N SER A 113 3.45 -7.93 -1.06
CA SER A 113 4.75 -7.52 -1.60
C SER A 113 4.64 -7.39 -3.11
N ILE A 114 4.97 -6.22 -3.67
CA ILE A 114 5.04 -5.99 -5.12
C ILE A 114 6.49 -5.72 -5.48
N GLY A 115 7.11 -6.65 -6.19
CA GLY A 115 8.52 -6.58 -6.57
C GLY A 115 8.77 -5.90 -7.92
N ASN A 116 7.78 -5.91 -8.81
CA ASN A 116 7.90 -5.40 -10.17
C ASN A 116 6.53 -4.91 -10.65
N PHE A 117 6.49 -3.71 -11.22
CA PHE A 117 5.28 -3.08 -11.74
C PHE A 117 5.01 -3.40 -13.21
N LYS A 118 5.96 -4.02 -13.93
CA LYS A 118 5.80 -4.38 -15.35
C LYS A 118 4.77 -5.46 -15.62
N SER A 119 4.34 -6.21 -14.59
CA SER A 119 3.30 -7.24 -14.70
C SER A 119 1.88 -6.67 -14.64
N PHE A 120 1.72 -5.38 -14.37
CA PHE A 120 0.42 -4.73 -14.27
C PHE A 120 0.09 -4.08 -15.60
N GLU A 121 -1.13 -4.31 -16.08
CA GLU A 121 -1.64 -3.68 -17.29
C GLU A 121 -2.06 -2.23 -16.98
N ASP A 122 -1.79 -1.33 -17.93
CA ASP A 122 -2.17 0.07 -17.81
C ASP A 122 -3.70 0.24 -17.86
N GLN A 123 -4.21 1.14 -17.03
CA GLN A 123 -5.62 1.53 -16.89
C GLN A 123 -6.55 0.37 -16.56
N ARG A 124 -6.07 -0.62 -15.78
CA ARG A 124 -6.87 -1.79 -15.40
C ARG A 124 -6.79 -2.13 -13.93
N TRP A 125 -7.91 -2.62 -13.43
CA TRP A 125 -7.98 -3.31 -12.16
C TRP A 125 -7.47 -4.73 -12.31
N MET A 126 -6.68 -5.16 -11.34
CA MET A 126 -6.21 -6.54 -11.20
C MET A 126 -6.54 -7.02 -9.80
N VAL A 127 -7.07 -8.24 -9.71
CA VAL A 127 -7.31 -8.95 -8.46
C VAL A 127 -6.33 -10.10 -8.36
N SER A 128 -5.69 -10.25 -7.21
CA SER A 128 -4.78 -11.34 -6.91
C SER A 128 -5.21 -12.07 -5.65
N MET A 129 -5.40 -13.37 -5.76
CA MET A 129 -5.71 -14.25 -4.64
C MET A 129 -4.45 -14.50 -3.80
N ALA A 130 -4.64 -14.62 -2.48
CA ALA A 130 -3.56 -14.96 -1.56
C ALA A 130 -2.92 -16.31 -1.91
N ASN A 131 -1.61 -16.44 -1.73
CA ASN A 131 -0.86 -17.68 -1.98
C ASN A 131 0.21 -17.89 -0.91
N LYS A 132 0.99 -18.97 -0.96
CA LYS A 132 1.99 -19.27 0.09
C LYS A 132 2.99 -18.13 0.38
N LYS A 133 3.27 -17.25 -0.59
CA LYS A 133 4.30 -16.20 -0.50
C LYS A 133 3.73 -14.80 -0.28
N ASN A 134 2.48 -14.54 -0.68
CA ASN A 134 1.91 -13.19 -0.69
C ASN A 134 0.44 -13.17 -0.21
N GLY A 135 0.03 -12.06 0.40
CA GLY A 135 -1.39 -11.79 0.69
C GLY A 135 -2.19 -11.46 -0.57
N GLY A 136 -3.51 -11.59 -0.45
CA GLY A 136 -4.45 -11.18 -1.48
C GLY A 136 -4.58 -9.67 -1.59
N PHE A 137 -4.82 -9.18 -2.80
CA PHE A 137 -5.00 -7.76 -3.06
C PHE A 137 -5.82 -7.45 -4.30
N GLU A 138 -6.33 -6.23 -4.35
CA GLU A 138 -6.83 -5.56 -5.54
C GLU A 138 -5.92 -4.38 -5.84
N SER A 139 -5.70 -4.10 -7.12
CA SER A 139 -4.84 -2.99 -7.52
C SER A 139 -5.31 -2.36 -8.81
N TYR A 140 -5.06 -1.07 -8.93
CA TYR A 140 -5.22 -0.33 -10.17
C TYR A 140 -3.89 0.30 -10.55
N PHE A 141 -3.54 0.21 -11.82
CA PHE A 141 -2.31 0.81 -12.32
C PHE A 141 -2.61 1.75 -13.47
N HIS A 142 -2.20 3.01 -13.31
CA HIS A 142 -2.03 3.95 -14.41
C HIS A 142 -0.54 4.10 -14.67
N ALA A 143 -0.08 3.61 -15.81
CA ALA A 143 1.29 3.69 -16.22
C ALA A 143 1.69 5.14 -16.51
N GLY A 144 2.93 5.47 -16.20
CA GLY A 144 3.56 6.73 -16.56
C GLY A 144 5.04 6.52 -16.85
N PRO A 145 5.69 7.44 -17.59
CA PRO A 145 7.09 7.29 -17.97
C PRO A 145 8.00 7.08 -16.77
N GLY A 146 8.62 5.89 -16.69
CA GLY A 146 9.54 5.54 -15.61
C GLY A 146 8.89 5.50 -14.22
N PHE A 147 7.58 5.21 -14.11
CA PHE A 147 6.84 5.20 -12.84
C PHE A 147 7.56 4.43 -11.72
N SER A 148 8.04 3.21 -12.01
CA SER A 148 8.74 2.35 -11.04
C SER A 148 10.02 2.97 -10.46
N ARG A 149 10.54 4.05 -11.05
CA ARG A 149 11.74 4.77 -10.58
C ARG A 149 11.43 6.15 -9.99
N ASN A 150 10.17 6.58 -10.02
CA ASN A 150 9.78 7.98 -9.79
C ASN A 150 8.71 8.15 -8.70
N PHE A 151 8.65 7.28 -7.69
CA PHE A 151 7.73 7.46 -6.56
C PHE A 151 7.97 8.82 -5.90
N SER A 152 6.93 9.64 -5.85
CA SER A 152 7.04 11.07 -5.55
C SER A 152 6.08 11.54 -4.46
N SER A 153 4.90 10.94 -4.36
CA SER A 153 3.93 11.22 -3.30
C SER A 153 3.08 9.99 -2.99
N ILE A 154 2.48 9.95 -1.79
CA ILE A 154 1.69 8.82 -1.29
C ILE A 154 0.48 9.31 -0.54
N LYS A 155 -0.67 8.68 -0.83
CA LYS A 155 -1.93 8.97 -0.16
C LYS A 155 -2.60 7.69 0.33
N TRP A 156 -3.03 7.70 1.58
CA TRP A 156 -3.75 6.60 2.21
C TRP A 156 -5.25 6.71 1.97
N ASN A 157 -5.93 5.56 1.88
CA ASN A 157 -7.39 5.46 1.79
C ASN A 157 -8.03 6.25 0.63
N GLU A 158 -7.28 6.48 -0.46
CA GLU A 158 -7.77 7.15 -1.66
C GLU A 158 -7.56 6.28 -2.90
N ILE A 159 -8.61 6.20 -3.72
CA ILE A 159 -8.59 5.63 -5.06
C ILE A 159 -8.86 6.79 -6.03
N PRO A 160 -7.88 7.17 -6.87
CA PRO A 160 -7.96 8.31 -7.78
C PRO A 160 -9.07 8.26 -8.84
#